data_AF-A0AA42YRZ2-F1
#
_entry.id   AF-A0AA42YRZ2-F1
#
_cell.length_a   1.000
_cell.length_b   1.000
_cell.length_c   1.000
_cell.angle_alpha   90.00
_cell.angle_beta   90.00
_cell.angle_gamma   90.00
#
_symmetry.space_group_name_H-M   'P 1'
#
loop_
_entity.id
_entity.type
_entity.pdbx_description
1 polymer ?
#
loop_
_entity_poly.entity_id
_entity_poly.type
_entity_poly.pdbx_seq_one_letter_code
_entity_poly.pdbx_strand_id
1 'polypeptide(L)'
;MPVMQDGVVKAIFKDYLGKAVIIEHEYSGIDTGRFISFYAHINPRSEIEDGVIVKKGDIIANLADTSNSKSNIIPHLHFSLGIPSKSFSYDGVVWNTIRKPELITLLDPLAVIDWPYQTLDAGNFSCREL
;
A
#
# COMPACT_ATOMS: atom_id res chain seq x y z
N MET A 1 -6.76 0.72 -9.09
CA MET A 1 -6.11 -0.06 -8.03
C MET A 1 -7.19 -0.74 -7.23
N PRO A 2 -7.36 -2.06 -7.43
CA PRO A 2 -8.27 -2.86 -6.64
C PRO A 2 -7.73 -3.07 -5.23
N VAL A 3 -8.63 -3.12 -4.25
CA VAL A 3 -8.30 -3.47 -2.86
C VAL A 3 -8.05 -4.98 -2.73
N MET A 4 -7.02 -5.36 -1.98
CA MET A 4 -6.61 -6.77 -1.83
C MET A 4 -7.60 -7.58 -0.98
N GLN A 5 -8.18 -6.95 0.03
CA GLN A 5 -8.99 -7.55 1.08
C GLN A 5 -9.88 -6.48 1.72
N ASP A 6 -11.06 -6.88 2.17
CA ASP A 6 -11.97 -6.05 2.95
C ASP A 6 -11.24 -5.28 4.06
N GLY A 7 -11.64 -4.04 4.28
CA GLY A 7 -11.02 -3.20 5.29
C GLY A 7 -11.63 -1.82 5.39
N VAL A 8 -10.94 -0.96 6.13
CA VAL A 8 -11.32 0.44 6.33
C VAL A 8 -10.14 1.33 5.97
N VAL A 9 -10.39 2.36 5.16
CA VAL A 9 -9.38 3.39 4.88
C VAL A 9 -9.08 4.14 6.18
N LYS A 10 -7.84 4.10 6.64
CA LYS A 10 -7.44 4.70 7.93
C LYS A 10 -6.67 6.00 7.79
N ALA A 11 -6.01 6.19 6.66
CA ALA A 11 -5.29 7.41 6.37
C ALA A 11 -5.09 7.57 4.87
N ILE A 12 -5.17 8.82 4.41
CA ILE A 12 -4.68 9.26 3.12
C ILE A 12 -3.66 10.35 3.36
N PHE A 13 -2.43 10.16 2.90
CA PHE A 13 -1.36 11.13 3.10
C PHE A 13 -0.57 11.39 1.82
N LYS A 14 0.12 12.52 1.79
CA LYS A 14 1.03 12.90 0.70
C LYS A 14 2.32 13.42 1.28
N ASP A 15 3.44 12.92 0.78
CA ASP A 15 4.77 13.43 1.10
C ASP A 15 5.71 13.34 -0.12
N TYR A 16 7.01 13.15 0.12
CA TYR A 16 8.04 13.04 -0.91
C TYR A 16 7.87 11.83 -1.86
N LEU A 17 7.14 10.78 -1.48
CA LEU A 17 6.83 9.63 -2.36
C LEU A 17 5.47 9.78 -3.05
N GLY A 18 4.82 10.94 -2.94
CA GLY A 18 3.51 11.18 -3.53
C GLY A 18 2.37 10.76 -2.61
N LYS A 19 1.19 10.54 -3.19
CA LYS A 19 -0.02 10.20 -2.43
C LYS A 19 -0.08 8.71 -2.13
N ALA A 20 -0.55 8.38 -0.94
CA ALA A 20 -0.73 7.03 -0.46
C ALA A 20 -2.04 6.86 0.31
N VAL A 21 -2.56 5.64 0.30
CA VAL A 21 -3.73 5.20 1.07
C VAL A 21 -3.31 4.04 1.96
N ILE A 22 -3.72 4.10 3.23
CA ILE A 22 -3.57 3.00 4.20
C ILE A 22 -4.94 2.40 4.46
N ILE A 23 -5.04 1.08 4.30
CA ILE A 23 -6.24 0.32 4.65
C ILE A 23 -5.89 -0.62 5.80
N GLU A 24 -6.68 -0.59 6.86
CA GLU A 24 -6.61 -1.57 7.95
C GLU A 24 -7.58 -2.70 7.71
N HIS A 25 -7.09 -3.91 7.93
CA HIS A 25 -7.80 -5.15 7.73
C HIS A 25 -7.90 -5.87 9.07
N GLU A 26 -9.11 -6.31 9.41
CA GLU A 26 -9.33 -7.21 10.54
C GLU A 26 -9.33 -8.66 10.04
N TYR A 27 -8.59 -9.52 10.75
CA TYR A 27 -8.62 -10.95 10.53
C TYR A 27 -9.31 -11.63 11.71
N SER A 28 -10.40 -12.35 11.44
CA SER A 28 -11.24 -13.01 12.45
C SER A 28 -10.81 -14.47 12.72
N GLY A 29 -9.51 -14.76 12.72
CA GLY A 29 -8.97 -16.11 13.01
C GLY A 29 -8.75 -16.38 14.50
N ILE A 30 -7.99 -17.45 14.79
CA ILE A 30 -7.68 -17.94 16.17
C ILE A 30 -7.03 -16.85 17.03
N ASP A 31 -6.23 -15.98 16.42
CA ASP A 31 -5.78 -14.73 17.00
C ASP A 31 -6.35 -13.57 16.17
N THR A 32 -7.31 -12.84 16.74
CA THR A 32 -7.81 -11.60 16.12
C THR A 32 -6.67 -10.62 15.98
N GLY A 33 -6.24 -10.41 14.73
CA GLY A 33 -5.10 -9.57 14.37
C GLY A 33 -5.54 -8.45 13.43
N ARG A 34 -4.83 -7.32 13.51
CA ARG A 34 -4.94 -6.24 12.52
C ARG A 34 -3.67 -6.23 11.70
N PHE A 35 -3.83 -6.10 10.39
CA PHE A 35 -2.72 -5.78 9.50
C PHE A 35 -3.15 -4.64 8.58
N ILE A 36 -2.18 -3.97 7.98
CA ILE A 36 -2.41 -2.83 7.11
C ILE A 36 -1.80 -3.09 5.74
N SER A 37 -2.46 -2.56 4.72
CA SER A 37 -1.90 -2.44 3.37
C SER A 37 -1.69 -0.99 3.01
N PHE A 38 -0.60 -0.73 2.28
CA PHE A 38 -0.23 0.57 1.77
C PHE A 38 -0.29 0.55 0.25
N TYR A 39 -1.00 1.52 -0.33
CA TYR A 39 -1.03 1.76 -1.77
C TYR A 39 -0.43 3.14 -2.04
N ALA A 40 0.75 3.21 -2.65
CA ALA A 40 1.43 4.47 -2.98
C ALA A 40 1.61 4.70 -4.47
N HIS A 41 2.01 5.93 -4.80
CA HIS A 41 2.13 6.40 -6.18
C HIS A 41 0.80 6.28 -6.91
N ILE A 42 -0.27 6.68 -6.21
CA ILE A 42 -1.64 6.60 -6.70
C ILE A 42 -2.35 7.96 -6.64
N ASN A 43 -3.42 8.08 -7.42
CA ASN A 43 -4.43 9.12 -7.26
C ASN A 43 -5.72 8.45 -6.76
N PRO A 44 -6.02 8.54 -5.45
CA PRO A 44 -7.28 8.04 -4.90
C PRO A 44 -8.47 8.67 -5.62
N ARG A 45 -9.54 7.90 -5.79
CA ARG A 45 -10.81 8.43 -6.30
C ARG A 45 -11.41 9.40 -5.29
N SER A 46 -12.27 10.29 -5.77
CA SER A 46 -12.93 11.33 -4.94
C SER A 46 -13.72 10.76 -3.78
N GLU A 47 -14.23 9.54 -3.90
CA GLU A 47 -15.07 8.89 -2.89
C GLU A 47 -14.23 8.17 -1.81
N ILE A 48 -12.90 8.15 -1.96
CA ILE A 48 -12.00 7.49 -1.02
C ILE A 48 -11.48 8.52 -0.02
N GLU A 49 -11.95 8.38 1.21
CA GLU A 49 -11.62 9.22 2.36
C GLU A 49 -11.46 8.37 3.63
N ASP A 50 -10.95 8.98 4.70
CA ASP A 50 -10.74 8.30 5.97
C ASP A 50 -12.06 7.78 6.55
N GLY A 51 -12.07 6.52 6.99
CA GLY A 51 -13.24 5.84 7.53
C GLY A 51 -14.08 5.07 6.50
N VAL A 52 -13.81 5.24 5.20
CA VAL A 52 -14.53 4.49 4.16
C VAL A 52 -14.27 2.99 4.28
N ILE A 53 -15.34 2.22 4.33
CA ILE A 53 -15.29 0.76 4.25
C ILE A 53 -15.10 0.37 2.78
N VAL A 54 -14.14 -0.50 2.53
CA VAL A 54 -13.84 -1.02 1.20
C VAL A 54 -13.95 -2.54 1.19
N LYS A 55 -14.36 -3.09 0.06
CA LYS A 55 -14.44 -4.52 -0.20
C LYS A 55 -13.30 -4.98 -1.11
N LYS A 56 -12.91 -6.24 -0.96
CA LYS A 56 -11.96 -6.88 -1.88
C LYS A 56 -12.41 -6.66 -3.32
N GLY A 57 -11.50 -6.14 -4.15
CA GLY A 57 -11.75 -5.84 -5.57
C GLY A 57 -12.26 -4.43 -5.85
N ASP A 58 -12.70 -3.67 -4.84
CA ASP A 58 -13.13 -2.27 -5.02
C ASP A 58 -12.00 -1.43 -5.62
N ILE A 59 -12.32 -0.62 -6.61
CA ILE A 59 -11.32 0.26 -7.24
C ILE A 59 -11.23 1.56 -6.46
N ILE A 60 -10.12 1.76 -5.74
CA ILE A 60 -9.91 2.93 -4.87
C ILE A 60 -9.08 4.05 -5.51
N ALA A 61 -8.33 3.76 -6.57
CA ALA A 61 -7.39 4.74 -7.12
C ALA A 61 -6.96 4.42 -8.56
N ASN A 62 -6.31 5.36 -9.22
CA ASN A 62 -5.50 5.13 -10.43
C ASN A 62 -4.01 5.26 -10.09
N LEU A 63 -3.11 4.77 -10.95
CA LEU A 63 -1.68 5.08 -10.81
C LEU A 63 -1.45 6.58 -10.98
N ALA A 64 -0.49 7.12 -10.23
CA ALA A 64 -0.07 8.50 -10.40
C ALA A 64 0.74 8.66 -11.70
N ASP A 65 0.58 9.80 -12.36
CA ASP A 65 1.42 10.18 -13.49
C ASP A 65 2.82 10.56 -12.98
N THR A 66 3.85 9.91 -13.53
CA THR A 66 5.25 10.16 -13.17
C THR A 66 6.02 10.93 -14.25
N SER A 67 5.35 11.40 -15.31
CA SER A 67 5.96 12.11 -16.45
C SER A 67 6.82 13.32 -16.06
N ASN A 68 6.45 13.97 -14.95
CA ASN A 68 7.15 15.14 -14.40
C ASN A 68 8.10 14.81 -13.23
N SER A 69 8.33 13.53 -12.95
CA SER A 69 9.24 13.11 -11.88
C SER A 69 10.71 13.24 -12.32
N LYS A 70 11.54 13.84 -11.46
CA LYS A 70 13.01 13.90 -11.67
C LYS A 70 13.69 12.53 -11.59
N SER A 71 13.02 11.53 -11.01
CA SER A 71 13.59 10.20 -10.80
C SER A 71 13.53 9.30 -12.05
N ASN A 72 12.84 9.72 -13.12
CA ASN A 72 12.60 8.92 -14.32
C ASN A 72 12.00 7.53 -14.04
N ILE A 73 11.34 7.36 -12.89
CA ILE A 73 10.67 6.10 -12.56
C ILE A 73 9.31 6.09 -13.28
N ILE A 74 9.05 5.03 -14.04
CA ILE A 74 7.78 4.83 -14.72
C ILE A 74 6.59 4.75 -13.73
N PRO A 75 5.35 5.00 -14.18
CA PRO A 75 4.18 4.82 -13.34
C PRO A 75 4.10 3.38 -12.81
N HIS A 76 4.12 3.23 -11.49
CA HIS A 76 4.10 1.92 -10.82
C HIS A 76 3.35 2.04 -9.49
N LEU A 77 2.90 0.90 -8.96
CA LEU A 77 2.34 0.82 -7.61
C LEU A 77 3.44 0.46 -6.64
N HIS A 78 3.63 1.27 -5.59
CA HIS A 78 4.35 0.82 -4.40
C HIS A 78 3.33 0.20 -3.45
N PHE A 79 3.47 -1.10 -3.21
CA PHE A 79 2.57 -1.88 -2.38
C PHE A 79 3.35 -2.45 -1.19
N SER A 80 2.81 -2.32 0.01
CA SER A 80 3.43 -2.87 1.22
C SER A 80 2.37 -3.41 2.16
N LEU A 81 2.78 -4.35 2.99
CA LEU A 81 1.98 -4.92 4.08
C LEU A 81 2.71 -4.70 5.40
N GLY A 82 1.95 -4.51 6.47
CA GLY A 82 2.54 -4.35 7.80
C GLY A 82 1.61 -4.76 8.92
N ILE A 83 2.20 -5.04 10.07
CA ILE A 83 1.49 -5.26 11.33
C ILE A 83 1.70 -4.02 12.19
N PRO A 84 0.67 -3.20 12.43
CA PRO A 84 0.78 -2.05 13.32
C PRO A 84 0.89 -2.51 14.78
N SER A 85 1.73 -1.82 15.56
CA SER A 85 1.79 -2.03 17.01
C SER A 85 0.49 -1.57 17.68
N LYS A 86 0.21 -2.05 18.90
CA LYS A 86 -1.03 -1.70 19.61
C LYS A 86 -1.18 -0.19 19.87
N SER A 87 -0.06 0.52 20.00
CA SER A 87 0.00 1.97 20.25
C SER A 87 0.07 2.80 18.97
N PHE A 88 0.04 2.17 17.79
CA PHE A 88 0.13 2.90 16.53
C PHE A 88 -1.11 3.79 16.32
N SER A 89 -0.86 5.05 15.96
CA SER A 89 -1.88 5.99 15.51
C SER A 89 -1.70 6.31 14.04
N TYR A 90 -2.82 6.45 13.33
CA TYR A 90 -2.84 6.87 11.93
C TYR A 90 -2.72 8.39 11.77
N ASP A 91 -2.88 9.15 12.86
CA ASP A 91 -2.79 10.61 12.84
C ASP A 91 -1.37 11.06 12.46
N GLY A 92 -1.28 11.89 11.42
CA GLY A 92 0.00 12.43 10.96
C GLY A 92 0.97 11.37 10.39
N VAL A 93 0.46 10.21 9.99
CA VAL A 93 1.27 9.17 9.35
C VAL A 93 1.87 9.66 8.02
N VAL A 94 3.15 9.38 7.83
CA VAL A 94 3.94 9.65 6.61
C VAL A 94 4.89 8.47 6.36
N TRP A 95 5.60 8.42 5.22
CA TRP A 95 6.51 7.30 4.96
C TRP A 95 7.61 7.12 5.99
N ASN A 96 8.09 8.20 6.59
CA ASN A 96 9.06 8.12 7.68
C ASN A 96 8.50 7.44 8.95
N THR A 97 7.18 7.50 9.18
CA THR A 97 6.52 6.76 10.26
C THR A 97 6.53 5.26 9.96
N ILE A 98 6.33 4.87 8.70
CA ILE A 98 6.27 3.46 8.27
C ILE A 98 7.62 2.75 8.43
N ARG A 99 8.73 3.51 8.40
CA ARG A 99 10.10 2.98 8.56
C ARG A 99 10.48 2.64 10.00
N LYS A 100 9.59 2.88 10.97
CA LYS A 100 9.84 2.69 12.39
C LYS A 100 9.35 1.30 12.84
N PRO A 101 10.23 0.31 13.04
CA PRO A 101 9.83 -1.06 13.36
C PRO A 101 9.11 -1.18 14.71
N GLU A 102 9.29 -0.22 15.62
CA GLU A 102 8.54 -0.14 16.88
C GLU A 102 7.05 0.26 16.69
N LEU A 103 6.72 0.84 15.54
CA LEU A 103 5.36 1.26 15.18
C LEU A 103 4.71 0.29 14.21
N ILE A 104 5.45 -0.15 13.18
CA ILE A 104 4.92 -1.03 12.13
C ILE A 104 5.98 -2.06 11.76
N THR A 105 5.65 -3.34 11.91
CA THR A 105 6.47 -4.44 11.40
C THR A 105 6.09 -4.70 9.95
N LEU A 106 6.96 -4.34 9.00
CA LEU A 106 6.72 -4.62 7.58
C LEU A 106 6.82 -6.12 7.30
N LEU A 107 5.89 -6.62 6.48
CA LEU A 107 5.85 -8.00 6.05
C LEU A 107 6.45 -8.13 4.64
N ASP A 108 7.10 -9.26 4.37
CA ASP A 108 7.46 -9.65 3.01
C ASP A 108 6.17 -9.97 2.23
N PRO A 109 5.76 -9.18 1.22
CA PRO A 109 4.54 -9.44 0.48
C PRO A 109 4.57 -10.78 -0.25
N LEU A 110 5.73 -11.29 -0.66
CA LEU A 110 5.83 -12.58 -1.37
C LEU A 110 5.51 -13.77 -0.45
N ALA A 111 5.70 -13.61 0.85
CA ALA A 111 5.34 -14.62 1.84
C ALA A 111 3.83 -14.63 2.17
N VAL A 112 3.09 -13.59 1.75
CA VAL A 112 1.68 -13.36 2.16
C VAL A 112 0.73 -13.41 0.97
N ILE A 113 1.16 -12.97 -0.20
CA ILE A 113 0.34 -12.93 -1.41
C ILE A 113 0.34 -14.32 -2.07
N ASP A 114 -0.73 -15.07 -1.84
CA ASP A 114 -1.01 -16.35 -2.50
C ASP A 114 -1.59 -16.11 -3.91
N TRP A 115 -0.80 -15.46 -4.77
CA TRP A 115 -1.14 -15.24 -6.19
C TRP A 115 0.04 -15.67 -7.07
N PRO A 116 -0.21 -16.24 -8.27
CA PRO A 116 0.87 -16.55 -9.19
C PRO A 116 1.70 -15.30 -9.50
N TYR A 117 2.97 -15.30 -9.10
CA TYR A 117 3.89 -14.22 -9.38
C TYR A 117 5.12 -14.74 -10.12
N GLN A 118 5.77 -13.83 -10.85
CA GLN A 118 7.07 -14.05 -11.45
C GLN A 118 7.97 -12.89 -11.05
N THR A 119 9.13 -13.20 -10.49
CA THR A 119 10.17 -12.19 -10.26
C THR A 119 10.92 -11.97 -11.56
N LEU A 120 11.03 -10.71 -11.98
CA LEU A 120 11.81 -10.31 -13.14
C LEU A 120 13.10 -9.65 -12.66
N ASP A 121 14.23 -10.33 -12.83
CA ASP A 121 15.54 -9.75 -12.50
C ASP A 121 15.98 -8.75 -13.58
N ALA A 122 16.97 -7.90 -13.27
CA ALA A 122 17.52 -6.92 -14.20
C ALA A 122 18.02 -7.51 -15.54
N GLY A 123 18.33 -8.82 -15.57
CA GLY A 123 18.72 -9.53 -16.79
C GLY A 123 17.56 -9.88 -17.73
N ASN A 124 16.31 -9.81 -17.26
CA ASN A 124 15.13 -10.23 -17.99
C ASN A 124 14.84 -9.29 -19.18
N PHE A 125 14.50 -9.87 -20.33
CA PHE A 125 14.24 -9.11 -21.56
C PHE A 125 13.11 -8.09 -21.38
N SER A 126 12.05 -8.44 -20.62
CA SER A 126 10.93 -7.55 -20.32
C SER A 126 11.31 -6.33 -19.47
N CYS A 127 12.46 -6.38 -18.79
CA CYS A 127 12.98 -5.25 -18.01
C CYS A 127 13.94 -4.36 -18.81
N ARG A 128 14.33 -4.74 -20.03
CA ARG A 128 15.26 -3.96 -20.88
C ARG A 128 14.58 -2.91 -21.75
N GLU A 129 13.25 -2.98 -21.86
CA GLU A 129 12.43 -2.06 -22.65
C GLU A 129 11.68 -1.02 -21.79
N LEU A 130 11.94 -0.97 -20.48
CA LEU A 130 11.41 0.03 -19.54
C LEU A 130 12.43 1.15 -19.31
#